data_AF-A0A662L0G5-F1
#
_entry.id   AF-A0A662L0G5-F1
#
_cell.length_a   1.000
_cell.length_b   1.000
_cell.length_c   1.000
_cell.angle_alpha   90.00
_cell.angle_beta   90.00
_cell.angle_gamma   90.00
#
_symmetry.space_group_name_H-M   'P 1'
#
loop_
_entity.id
_entity.type
_entity.pdbx_description
1 polymer ?
#
loop_
_entity_poly.entity_id
_entity_poly.type
_entity_poly.pdbx_seq_one_letter_code
_entity_poly.pdbx_strand_id
1 'polypeptide(L)'
;IAYSHKGICVLWSKNNTIQKNLILGNDKGVELDVYYNGGQNKINYNNFVKNEIHAEVYFIEKAMAYNNWNRNYWDNWPKYIPKPIISREAMFGSYFLSLLNIDWLPLPAPYQTSSQLT
;
A
#
# COMPACT_ATOMS: atom_id res chain seq x y z
N ILE A 1 7.28 -3.42 -23.68
CA ILE A 1 7.09 -2.92 -22.30
C ILE A 1 5.92 -3.69 -21.74
N ALA A 2 6.14 -4.59 -20.78
CA ALA A 2 5.03 -5.29 -20.13
C ALA A 2 4.35 -4.29 -19.19
N TYR A 3 3.05 -4.03 -19.40
CA TYR A 3 2.27 -3.22 -18.46
C TYR A 3 1.97 -4.09 -17.23
N SER A 4 2.32 -3.58 -16.05
CA SER A 4 1.93 -4.22 -14.78
C SER A 4 0.49 -3.86 -14.46
N HIS A 5 -0.34 -4.85 -14.17
CA HIS A 5 -1.74 -4.67 -13.75
C HIS A 5 -1.78 -4.22 -12.29
N LYS A 6 -2.31 -3.01 -12.07
CA LYS A 6 -2.41 -2.40 -10.75
C LYS A 6 -3.86 -2.37 -10.30
N GLY A 7 -4.13 -2.78 -9.06
CA GLY A 7 -5.47 -2.68 -8.48
C GLY A 7 -5.87 -1.22 -8.25
N ILE A 8 -5.03 -0.47 -7.55
CA ILE A 8 -5.18 0.97 -7.32
C ILE A 8 -3.85 1.67 -7.59
N CYS A 9 -3.87 2.73 -8.38
CA CYS A 9 -2.72 3.58 -8.64
C CYS A 9 -3.05 5.03 -8.27
N VAL A 10 -2.24 5.62 -7.38
CA VAL A 10 -2.36 7.01 -6.95
C VAL A 10 -1.15 7.77 -7.46
N LEU A 11 -1.37 8.77 -8.32
CA LEU A 11 -0.29 9.54 -8.95
C LEU A 11 -0.31 10.98 -8.43
N TRP A 12 0.81 11.43 -7.87
CA TRP A 12 1.11 12.82 -7.51
C TRP A 12 0.01 13.47 -6.65
N SER A 13 -0.60 12.67 -5.79
CA SER A 13 -1.79 13.07 -5.03
C SER A 13 -1.52 13.04 -3.53
N LYS A 14 -2.21 13.94 -2.82
CA LYS A 14 -2.04 14.15 -1.38
C LYS A 14 -3.37 14.09 -0.64
N ASN A 15 -3.37 13.63 0.61
CA ASN A 15 -4.54 13.63 1.51
C ASN A 15 -5.75 12.79 1.05
N ASN A 16 -5.54 11.72 0.28
CA ASN A 16 -6.62 10.81 -0.11
C ASN A 16 -6.88 9.74 0.95
N THR A 17 -8.04 9.09 0.87
CA THR A 17 -8.38 7.93 1.72
C THR A 17 -8.76 6.74 0.84
N ILE A 18 -8.05 5.64 0.99
CA ILE A 18 -8.32 4.33 0.38
C ILE A 18 -8.64 3.38 1.53
N GLN A 19 -9.91 3.00 1.67
CA GLN A 19 -10.31 2.17 2.81
C GLN A 19 -11.41 1.18 2.47
N LYS A 20 -11.40 0.05 3.19
CA LYS A 20 -12.46 -0.99 3.13
C LYS A 20 -12.62 -1.62 1.74
N ASN A 21 -11.54 -1.71 0.97
CA ASN A 21 -11.53 -2.38 -0.33
C ASN A 21 -11.04 -3.83 -0.22
N LEU A 22 -11.56 -4.69 -1.10
CA LEU A 22 -10.92 -5.96 -1.44
C LEU A 22 -10.03 -5.73 -2.66
N ILE A 23 -8.72 -5.89 -2.49
CA ILE A 23 -7.71 -5.68 -3.53
C ILE A 23 -7.10 -7.05 -3.85
N LEU A 24 -7.60 -7.68 -4.92
CA LEU A 24 -7.44 -9.11 -5.19
C LEU A 24 -6.79 -9.36 -6.57
N GLY A 25 -5.75 -10.19 -6.61
CA GLY A 25 -5.30 -10.82 -7.86
C GLY A 25 -4.55 -9.91 -8.84
N ASN A 26 -3.83 -8.88 -8.37
CA ASN A 26 -3.08 -7.94 -9.22
C ASN A 26 -1.57 -8.19 -9.15
N ASP A 27 -0.84 -7.82 -10.20
CA ASP A 27 0.64 -7.76 -10.15
C ASP A 27 1.06 -6.82 -9.02
N LYS A 28 0.37 -5.67 -8.90
CA LYS A 28 0.50 -4.75 -7.76
C LYS A 28 -0.85 -4.38 -7.18
N GLY A 29 -1.03 -4.56 -5.87
CA GLY A 29 -2.27 -4.20 -5.19
C GLY A 29 -2.49 -2.68 -5.17
N VAL A 30 -1.67 -1.95 -4.41
CA VAL A 30 -1.67 -0.47 -4.37
C VAL A 30 -0.30 0.05 -4.76
N GLU A 31 -0.27 0.94 -5.76
CA GLU A 31 0.90 1.72 -6.09
C GLU A 31 0.67 3.19 -5.73
N LEU A 32 1.54 3.73 -4.87
CA LEU A 32 1.54 5.15 -4.53
C LEU A 32 2.76 5.82 -5.18
N ASP A 33 2.54 6.57 -6.25
CA ASP A 33 3.51 7.50 -6.78
C ASP A 33 3.33 8.85 -6.08
N VAL A 34 4.32 9.16 -5.24
CA VAL A 34 4.34 10.35 -4.40
C VAL A 34 5.31 11.41 -4.92
N TYR A 35 5.64 11.42 -6.21
CA TYR A 35 6.33 12.56 -6.83
C TYR A 35 5.52 13.87 -6.68
N TYR A 36 6.22 14.99 -6.88
CA TYR A 36 5.63 16.33 -6.92
C TYR A 36 4.71 16.67 -5.73
N ASN A 37 5.18 16.46 -4.50
CA ASN A 37 4.46 16.76 -3.26
C ASN A 37 3.24 15.85 -3.00
N GLY A 38 3.23 14.63 -3.53
CA GLY A 38 2.30 13.57 -3.13
C GLY A 38 2.56 13.03 -1.71
N GLY A 39 1.58 12.32 -1.15
CA GLY A 39 1.72 11.65 0.16
C GLY A 39 0.56 11.96 1.13
N GLN A 40 0.76 11.71 2.42
CA GLN A 40 -0.27 11.89 3.45
C GLN A 40 -1.58 11.13 3.16
N ASN A 41 -1.53 10.10 2.31
CA ASN A 41 -2.71 9.30 1.99
C ASN A 41 -2.97 8.34 3.16
N LYS A 42 -4.24 8.07 3.43
CA LYS A 42 -4.69 7.10 4.43
C LYS A 42 -5.08 5.81 3.72
N ILE A 43 -4.41 4.72 4.06
CA ILE A 43 -4.68 3.40 3.51
C ILE A 43 -4.98 2.47 4.68
N ASN A 44 -6.26 2.18 4.90
CA ASN A 44 -6.72 1.53 6.12
C ASN A 44 -7.88 0.55 5.88
N TYR A 45 -7.90 -0.54 6.64
CA TYR A 45 -8.98 -1.55 6.56
C TYR A 45 -9.18 -2.16 5.17
N ASN A 46 -8.15 -2.22 4.33
CA ASN A 46 -8.21 -2.93 3.05
C ASN A 46 -7.75 -4.38 3.19
N ASN A 47 -8.27 -5.25 2.35
CA ASN A 47 -7.86 -6.65 2.23
C ASN A 47 -6.98 -6.83 1.00
N PHE A 48 -5.67 -6.99 1.21
CA PHE A 48 -4.72 -7.32 0.16
C PHE A 48 -4.59 -8.84 0.07
N VAL A 49 -5.08 -9.40 -1.05
CA VAL A 49 -5.19 -10.85 -1.23
C VAL A 49 -4.65 -11.25 -2.59
N LYS A 50 -3.77 -12.26 -2.66
CA LYS A 50 -3.23 -12.84 -3.90
C LYS A 50 -2.69 -11.80 -4.91
N ASN A 51 -2.13 -10.69 -4.42
CA ASN A 51 -1.37 -9.77 -5.28
C ASN A 51 0.11 -10.19 -5.26
N GLU A 52 0.83 -10.10 -6.37
CA GLU A 52 2.27 -10.43 -6.39
C GLU A 52 3.04 -9.47 -5.46
N ILE A 53 2.75 -8.16 -5.57
CA ILE A 53 3.19 -7.13 -4.65
C ILE A 53 1.95 -6.46 -4.06
N HIS A 54 1.70 -6.57 -2.76
CA HIS A 54 0.50 -5.96 -2.17
C HIS A 54 0.51 -4.43 -2.21
N ALA A 55 1.65 -3.81 -1.92
CA ALA A 55 1.79 -2.37 -1.92
C ALA A 55 3.23 -1.94 -2.24
N GLU A 56 3.37 -0.87 -3.00
CA GLU A 56 4.66 -0.24 -3.35
C GLU A 56 4.52 1.29 -3.34
N VAL A 57 5.54 1.98 -2.84
CA VAL A 57 5.60 3.46 -2.78
C VAL A 57 6.81 3.96 -3.58
N TYR A 58 6.58 4.87 -4.54
CA TYR A 58 7.59 5.46 -5.41
C TYR A 58 7.89 6.90 -5.04
N PHE A 59 9.17 7.26 -4.88
CA PHE A 59 9.58 8.64 -4.56
C PHE A 59 10.94 8.98 -5.22
N ILE A 60 11.22 10.27 -5.44
CA ILE A 60 12.46 10.78 -6.09
C ILE A 60 13.47 11.30 -5.06
N GLU A 61 13.02 11.91 -3.96
CA GLU A 61 13.89 12.50 -2.94
C GLU A 61 13.52 12.01 -1.54
N LYS A 62 14.55 11.57 -0.79
CA LYS A 62 14.43 11.10 0.60
C LYS A 62 13.81 12.21 1.45
N ALA A 63 12.74 11.87 2.18
CA ALA A 63 11.89 12.77 2.98
C ALA A 63 10.98 13.63 2.09
N MET A 64 9.70 13.35 1.94
CA MET A 64 8.69 13.57 2.99
C MET A 64 7.39 12.80 2.73
N ALA A 65 7.39 11.85 1.79
CA ALA A 65 6.18 11.12 1.45
C ALA A 65 5.90 10.00 2.45
N TYR A 66 5.29 10.39 3.57
CA TYR A 66 4.71 9.47 4.53
C TYR A 66 3.26 9.19 4.13
N ASN A 67 2.86 7.93 4.14
CA ASN A 67 1.46 7.55 4.02
C ASN A 67 1.06 6.80 5.29
N ASN A 68 -0.17 7.00 5.73
CA ASN A 68 -0.68 6.36 6.93
C ASN A 68 -1.28 5.01 6.55
N TRP A 69 -0.54 3.95 6.82
CA TRP A 69 -0.99 2.57 6.71
C TRP A 69 -1.45 2.08 8.07
N ASN A 70 -2.70 1.63 8.18
CA ASN A 70 -3.22 1.19 9.46
C ASN A 70 -4.31 0.13 9.29
N ARG A 71 -4.17 -1.00 9.99
CA ARG A 71 -5.20 -2.05 10.05
C ARG A 71 -5.60 -2.54 8.65
N ASN A 72 -4.64 -2.75 7.77
CA ASN A 72 -4.90 -3.52 6.55
C ASN A 72 -4.63 -5.01 6.82
N TYR A 73 -5.36 -5.87 6.13
CA TYR A 73 -5.10 -7.30 6.08
C TYR A 73 -4.18 -7.62 4.89
N TRP A 74 -3.20 -8.48 5.14
CA TRP A 74 -2.22 -8.91 4.14
C TRP A 74 -2.13 -10.44 4.21
N ASP A 75 -2.58 -11.14 3.17
CA ASP A 75 -2.67 -12.60 3.20
C ASP A 75 -1.30 -13.30 3.28
N ASN A 76 -0.23 -12.63 2.85
CA ASN A 76 1.14 -13.12 2.90
C ASN A 76 1.96 -12.66 4.12
N TRP A 77 1.36 -11.99 5.11
CA TRP A 77 2.11 -11.42 6.24
C TRP A 77 1.76 -12.08 7.57
N PRO A 78 2.74 -12.32 8.46
CA PRO A 78 2.47 -12.80 9.80
C PRO A 78 1.54 -11.87 10.59
N LYS A 79 0.73 -12.47 11.47
CA LYS A 79 -0.20 -11.73 12.32
C LYS A 79 0.57 -10.90 13.37
N TYR A 80 0.09 -9.69 13.64
CA TYR A 80 0.53 -8.81 14.74
C TYR A 80 1.96 -8.26 14.66
N ILE A 81 2.64 -8.42 13.53
CA ILE A 81 3.96 -7.80 13.30
C ILE A 81 3.77 -6.61 12.36
N PRO A 82 4.37 -5.44 12.65
CA PRO A 82 4.36 -4.31 11.72
C PRO A 82 4.76 -4.75 10.32
N LYS A 83 4.05 -4.30 9.29
CA LYS A 83 4.35 -4.61 7.89
C LYS A 83 5.04 -3.43 7.22
N PRO A 84 6.36 -3.51 6.94
CA PRO A 84 7.01 -2.54 6.09
C PRO A 84 6.42 -2.58 4.69
N ILE A 85 6.20 -1.40 4.11
CA ILE A 85 5.79 -1.27 2.71
C ILE A 85 7.05 -0.98 1.89
N ILE A 86 7.22 -1.75 0.82
CA ILE A 86 8.37 -1.63 -0.06
C ILE A 86 8.35 -0.23 -0.67
N SER A 87 9.46 0.49 -0.51
CA SER A 87 9.68 1.78 -1.18
C SER A 87 10.72 1.59 -2.29
N ARG A 88 10.42 2.14 -3.46
CA ARG A 88 11.29 2.11 -4.63
C ARG A 88 11.69 3.53 -5.01
N GLU A 89 12.98 3.78 -5.03
CA GLU A 89 13.53 5.05 -5.51
C GLU A 89 13.43 5.11 -7.02
N ALA A 90 12.89 6.21 -7.52
CA ALA A 90 12.68 6.45 -8.95
C ALA A 90 13.98 6.56 -9.75
N MET A 91 14.95 7.28 -9.19
CA MET A 91 16.10 7.78 -9.93
C MET A 91 17.16 6.70 -10.15
N PHE A 92 17.32 5.80 -9.18
CA PHE A 92 18.32 4.72 -9.22
C PHE A 92 17.70 3.32 -9.16
N GLY A 93 16.36 3.22 -9.10
CA GLY A 93 15.65 1.94 -9.00
C GLY A 93 15.92 1.18 -7.70
N SER A 94 16.53 1.83 -6.70
CA SER A 94 16.95 1.20 -5.46
C SER A 94 15.73 0.89 -4.58
N TYR A 95 15.75 -0.26 -3.92
CA TYR A 95 14.72 -0.65 -2.94
C TYR A 95 15.25 -0.39 -1.54
N PHE A 96 14.40 0.17 -0.68
CA PHE A 96 14.68 0.28 0.76
C PHE A 96 13.37 0.33 1.54
N LEU A 97 13.49 0.15 2.86
CA LEU A 97 12.38 0.25 3.77
C LEU A 97 12.33 1.65 4.35
N SER A 98 11.31 2.41 3.98
CA SER A 98 11.00 3.69 4.62
C SER A 98 10.24 3.42 5.92
N LEU A 99 10.81 3.82 7.06
CA LEU A 99 10.09 3.75 8.35
C LEU A 99 8.79 4.59 8.35
N LEU A 100 8.64 5.51 7.38
CA LEU A 100 7.45 6.33 7.17
C LEU A 100 6.32 5.62 6.42
N ASN A 101 6.56 4.41 5.89
CA ASN A 101 5.57 3.59 5.20
C ASN A 101 5.55 2.19 5.83
N ILE A 102 5.07 2.12 7.07
CA ILE A 102 4.86 0.88 7.82
C ILE A 102 3.39 0.82 8.25
N ASP A 103 2.73 -0.31 8.01
CA ASP A 103 1.47 -0.64 8.68
C ASP A 103 1.80 -1.19 10.06
N TRP A 104 1.72 -0.33 11.08
CA TRP A 104 2.12 -0.69 12.45
C TRP A 104 1.18 -1.69 13.12
N LEU A 105 -0.08 -1.76 12.68
CA LEU A 105 -1.12 -2.58 13.30
C LEU A 105 -1.90 -3.38 12.24
N PRO A 106 -1.27 -4.32 11.50
CA PRO A 106 -1.98 -5.12 10.51
C PRO A 106 -3.11 -5.95 11.13
N LEU A 107 -4.18 -6.17 10.36
CA LEU A 107 -5.29 -7.00 10.79
C LEU A 107 -4.87 -8.50 10.77
N PRO A 108 -5.25 -9.28 11.79
CA PRO A 108 -4.94 -10.72 11.85
C PRO A 108 -5.82 -11.58 10.94
N ALA A 109 -6.89 -11.01 10.40
CA ALA A 109 -7.86 -11.65 9.53
C ALA A 109 -8.44 -10.61 8.56
N PRO A 110 -9.01 -11.03 7.42
CA PRO A 110 -9.66 -10.11 6.49
C PRO A 110 -10.70 -9.24 7.18
N TYR A 111 -10.70 -7.95 6.84
CA TYR A 111 -11.79 -7.04 7.16
C TYR A 111 -13.08 -7.57 6.53
N GLN A 112 -14.07 -7.87 7.35
CA GLN A 112 -15.39 -8.27 6.86
C GLN A 112 -16.09 -7.02 6.32
N THR A 113 -16.31 -6.98 5.00
CA THR A 113 -17.22 -6.02 4.41
C THR A 113 -18.65 -6.46 4.75
N SER A 114 -19.54 -5.50 5.00
CA SER A 114 -20.94 -5.75 5.38
C SER A 114 -21.73 -6.60 4.37
N SER A 115 -21.20 -6.79 3.15
CA SER A 115 -21.75 -7.65 2.10
C SER A 115 -21.50 -9.14 2.30
N GLN A 116 -20.75 -9.58 3.33
CA GLN A 116 -20.58 -10.99 3.67
C GLN A 116 -21.58 -11.49 4.75
N LEU A 117 -22.54 -10.66 5.14
CA LEU A 117 -23.59 -10.96 6.13
C LEU A 117 -25.00 -11.08 5.52
N THR A 118 -25.11 -11.20 4.19
CA THR A 118 -26.37 -11.35 3.46
C THR A 118 -26.28 -12.52 2.49
#